data_AF-A0A4Q3YL67-F1
#
_entry.id   AF-A0A4Q3YL67-F1
#
_cell.length_a   1.000
_cell.length_b   1.000
_cell.length_c   1.000
_cell.angle_alpha   90.00
_cell.angle_beta   90.00
_cell.angle_gamma   90.00
#
_symmetry.space_group_name_H-M   'P 1'
#
loop_
_entity.id
_entity.type
_entity.pdbx_description
1 polymer ?
#
loop_
_entity_poly.entity_id
_entity_poly.type
_entity_poly.pdbx_seq_one_letter_code
_entity_poly.pdbx_strand_id
1 'polypeptide(L)'
;MSGLRVGGDAGSHRGWREILREHAHRRWREIQDSLNDGTAIAARDDGALAALSLELGSKSEEALRIVDRLAMGAATEAYASGALQLSPGKEFAQQLDRVLEGFAEPPGSKSPRQPLIPASPGRPRVFQSELWQVLHKVRESAELSYAREIDLVELDRRILFLLKGRGPLAPAGLSAAIGVDKAQVSRSVKRLLELKVVQREQIRSPVSLTRKGEVLAERLLRLAELRNRELSFDVSDKELSDFFGVMETLLDRAVTLYEQEREHAAKIGRIDNDLIAFGPQVEVRRTNEPIVIDRSRIVSPLLTLSAYFSRSGALAFKRLTGLSN
;
A
#
# COMPACT_ATOMS: atom_id res chain seq x y z
N MET A 1 -61.34 -35.40 -11.58
CA MET A 1 -60.11 -35.17 -12.35
C MET A 1 -58.99 -34.91 -11.36
N SER A 2 -58.00 -35.78 -11.41
CA SER A 2 -56.84 -35.87 -10.53
C SER A 2 -55.98 -34.62 -10.54
N GLY A 3 -55.38 -34.33 -9.39
CA GLY A 3 -54.29 -33.37 -9.26
C GLY A 3 -53.53 -33.65 -7.97
N LEU A 4 -52.76 -34.74 -7.96
CA LEU A 4 -51.77 -35.04 -6.93
C LEU A 4 -50.84 -33.84 -6.76
N ARG A 5 -50.83 -33.22 -5.58
CA ARG A 5 -49.66 -32.47 -5.11
C ARG A 5 -48.66 -33.48 -4.57
N VAL A 6 -47.77 -33.92 -5.46
CA VAL A 6 -46.56 -34.64 -5.10
C VAL A 6 -45.71 -33.73 -4.21
N GLY A 7 -45.53 -34.14 -2.95
CA GLY A 7 -44.42 -33.68 -2.14
C GLY A 7 -43.12 -34.13 -2.80
N GLY A 8 -42.21 -33.20 -3.02
CA GLY A 8 -40.91 -33.43 -3.65
C GLY A 8 -39.81 -32.72 -2.87
N ASP A 9 -39.05 -33.54 -2.15
CA ASP A 9 -37.71 -33.36 -1.59
C ASP A 9 -37.37 -32.11 -0.77
N ALA A 10 -37.42 -32.31 0.55
CA ALA A 10 -36.48 -31.75 1.50
C ALA A 10 -35.06 -32.33 1.28
N GLY A 11 -34.45 -32.02 0.14
CA GLY A 11 -33.00 -32.08 0.01
C GLY A 11 -32.44 -30.83 0.67
N SER A 12 -31.97 -30.94 1.91
CA SER A 12 -31.29 -29.86 2.62
C SER A 12 -30.09 -29.42 1.79
N HIS A 13 -30.24 -28.36 0.98
CA HIS A 13 -29.13 -27.70 0.30
C HIS A 13 -28.21 -27.17 1.40
N ARG A 14 -27.16 -27.95 1.68
CA ARG A 14 -26.13 -27.59 2.63
C ARG A 14 -25.40 -26.39 2.06
N GLY A 15 -25.78 -25.20 2.52
CA GLY A 15 -25.23 -23.96 1.99
C GLY A 15 -23.70 -23.95 2.10
N TRP A 16 -23.03 -23.40 1.09
CA TRP A 16 -21.57 -23.34 0.95
C TRP A 16 -20.85 -22.84 2.22
N ARG A 17 -21.51 -22.02 3.04
CA ARG A 17 -21.00 -21.56 4.34
C ARG A 17 -20.79 -22.71 5.32
N GLU A 18 -21.73 -23.64 5.40
CA GLU A 18 -21.64 -24.80 6.28
C GLU A 18 -20.51 -25.73 5.81
N ILE A 19 -20.39 -25.94 4.49
CA ILE A 19 -19.32 -26.72 3.88
C ILE A 19 -17.94 -26.13 4.21
N LEU A 20 -17.76 -24.81 4.07
CA LEU A 20 -16.51 -24.14 4.40
C LEU A 20 -16.23 -24.16 5.91
N ARG A 21 -17.25 -24.03 6.78
CA ARG A 21 -17.07 -24.14 8.22
C ARG A 21 -16.58 -25.52 8.63
N GLU A 22 -17.19 -26.57 8.11
CA GLU A 22 -16.77 -27.94 8.40
C GLU A 22 -15.37 -28.24 7.86
N HIS A 23 -15.07 -27.77 6.65
CA HIS A 23 -13.75 -27.89 6.06
C HIS A 23 -12.70 -27.18 6.94
N ALA A 24 -12.97 -25.96 7.42
CA ALA A 24 -12.08 -25.23 8.32
C ALA A 24 -11.78 -26.00 9.62
N HIS A 25 -12.79 -26.58 10.26
CA HIS A 25 -12.65 -27.32 11.51
C HIS A 25 -11.94 -28.66 11.32
N ARG A 26 -12.20 -29.34 10.19
CA ARG A 26 -11.50 -30.57 9.84
C ARG A 26 -10.02 -30.28 9.59
N ARG A 27 -9.74 -29.24 8.80
CA ARG A 27 -8.39 -28.85 8.44
C ARG A 27 -7.56 -28.44 9.64
N TRP A 28 -8.16 -27.70 10.57
CA TRP A 28 -7.52 -27.32 11.81
C TRP A 28 -7.10 -28.55 12.65
N ARG A 29 -7.97 -29.57 12.75
CA ARG A 29 -7.66 -30.83 13.44
C ARG A 29 -6.56 -31.62 12.75
N GLU A 30 -6.64 -31.81 11.44
CA GLU A 30 -5.59 -32.48 10.66
C GLU A 30 -4.20 -31.85 10.87
N ILE A 31 -4.15 -30.52 10.98
CA ILE A 31 -2.90 -29.79 11.23
C ILE A 31 -2.40 -30.00 12.66
N GLN A 32 -3.29 -30.01 13.66
CA GLN A 32 -2.89 -30.35 15.02
C GLN A 32 -2.40 -31.80 15.14
N ASP A 33 -3.10 -32.76 14.54
CA ASP A 33 -2.71 -34.18 14.53
C ASP A 33 -1.37 -34.36 13.82
N SER A 34 -1.11 -33.59 12.76
CA SER A 34 0.17 -33.59 12.05
C SER A 34 1.30 -33.01 12.89
N LEU A 35 1.04 -31.92 13.62
CA LEU A 35 2.01 -31.29 14.51
C LEU A 35 2.35 -32.16 15.73
N ASN A 36 1.38 -32.94 16.23
CA ASN A 36 1.55 -33.84 17.37
C ASN A 36 2.22 -35.16 16.96
N ASP A 37 1.72 -35.81 15.90
CA ASP A 37 2.03 -37.23 15.61
C ASP A 37 2.70 -37.42 14.23
N GLY A 38 2.96 -36.34 13.49
CA GLY A 38 3.61 -36.38 12.18
C GLY A 38 2.71 -36.95 11.06
N THR A 39 1.40 -37.01 11.28
CA THR A 39 0.45 -37.51 10.27
C THR A 39 0.48 -36.66 9.01
N ALA A 40 0.39 -37.32 7.85
CA ALA A 40 0.41 -36.66 6.56
C ALA A 40 -0.93 -35.99 6.28
N ILE A 41 -0.87 -34.70 5.96
CA ILE A 41 -2.05 -33.89 5.64
C ILE A 41 -2.29 -33.96 4.12
N ALA A 42 -3.51 -34.28 3.69
CA ALA A 42 -3.86 -34.26 2.28
C ALA A 42 -3.70 -32.84 1.70
N ALA A 43 -3.08 -32.72 0.53
CA ALA A 43 -2.83 -31.42 -0.11
C ALA A 43 -4.11 -30.74 -0.64
N ARG A 44 -5.19 -31.50 -0.83
CA ARG A 44 -6.44 -31.02 -1.41
C ARG A 44 -7.64 -31.81 -0.89
N ASP A 45 -8.74 -31.11 -0.62
CA ASP A 45 -10.04 -31.71 -0.30
C ASP A 45 -10.95 -31.69 -1.54
N ASP A 46 -10.79 -32.71 -2.39
CA ASP A 46 -11.55 -32.81 -3.65
C ASP A 46 -13.07 -32.95 -3.41
N GLY A 47 -13.47 -33.48 -2.25
CA GLY A 47 -14.87 -33.61 -1.85
C GLY A 47 -15.51 -32.26 -1.53
N ALA A 48 -14.84 -31.43 -0.73
CA ALA A 48 -15.30 -30.07 -0.45
C ALA A 48 -15.29 -29.20 -1.72
N LEU A 49 -14.30 -29.38 -2.59
CA LEU A 49 -14.22 -28.62 -3.83
C LEU A 49 -15.38 -28.93 -4.78
N ALA A 50 -15.73 -30.21 -4.97
CA ALA A 50 -16.86 -30.61 -5.81
C ALA A 50 -18.18 -30.02 -5.30
N ALA A 51 -18.40 -30.04 -3.98
CA ALA A 51 -19.60 -29.48 -3.36
C ALA A 51 -19.66 -27.94 -3.46
N LEU A 52 -18.52 -27.25 -3.28
CA LEU A 52 -18.45 -25.80 -3.37
C LEU A 52 -18.51 -25.28 -4.81
N SER A 53 -18.02 -26.04 -5.79
CA SER A 53 -18.11 -25.63 -7.19
C SER A 53 -19.55 -25.54 -7.70
N LEU A 54 -20.49 -26.26 -7.09
CA LEU A 54 -21.92 -26.16 -7.39
C LEU A 54 -22.54 -24.83 -6.93
N GLU A 55 -22.04 -24.24 -5.84
CA GLU A 55 -22.63 -23.03 -5.23
C GLU A 55 -21.80 -21.75 -5.42
N LEU A 56 -20.47 -21.84 -5.40
CA LEU A 56 -19.53 -20.73 -5.54
C LEU A 56 -18.89 -20.65 -6.94
N GLY A 57 -19.12 -21.64 -7.80
CA GLY A 57 -18.57 -21.68 -9.16
C GLY A 57 -17.05 -21.58 -9.15
N SER A 58 -16.50 -20.64 -9.93
CA SER A 58 -15.04 -20.41 -10.04
C SER A 58 -14.37 -19.92 -8.75
N LYS A 59 -15.13 -19.52 -7.72
CA LYS A 59 -14.61 -19.03 -6.44
C LYS A 59 -14.33 -20.15 -5.43
N SER A 60 -14.71 -21.40 -5.72
CA SER A 60 -14.61 -22.53 -4.80
C SER A 60 -13.16 -22.85 -4.38
N GLU A 61 -12.22 -22.84 -5.33
CA GLU A 61 -10.80 -23.10 -5.04
C GLU A 61 -10.16 -22.00 -4.19
N GLU A 62 -10.51 -20.74 -4.45
CA GLU A 62 -10.00 -19.60 -3.69
C GLU A 62 -10.56 -19.60 -2.27
N ALA A 63 -11.86 -19.87 -2.11
CA ALA A 63 -12.51 -20.00 -0.82
C ALA A 63 -11.87 -21.09 0.05
N LEU A 64 -11.60 -22.27 -0.52
CA LEU A 64 -10.89 -23.35 0.18
C LEU A 64 -9.48 -22.93 0.60
N ARG A 65 -8.69 -22.33 -0.30
CA ARG A 65 -7.31 -21.89 0.03
C ARG A 65 -7.27 -20.85 1.15
N ILE A 66 -8.22 -19.94 1.20
CA ILE A 66 -8.29 -18.91 2.25
C ILE A 66 -8.65 -19.57 3.59
N VAL A 67 -9.62 -20.49 3.58
CA VAL A 67 -10.02 -21.24 4.79
C VAL A 67 -8.89 -22.16 5.28
N ASP A 68 -8.17 -22.82 4.39
CA ASP A 68 -6.99 -23.65 4.69
C ASP A 68 -5.93 -22.84 5.45
N ARG A 69 -5.59 -21.65 4.95
CA ARG A 69 -4.57 -20.78 5.56
C ARG A 69 -5.00 -20.29 6.93
N LEU A 70 -6.28 -19.95 7.09
CA LEU A 70 -6.85 -19.54 8.38
C LEU A 70 -6.78 -20.68 9.40
N ALA A 71 -7.19 -21.89 8.99
CA ALA A 71 -7.13 -23.09 9.82
C ALA A 71 -5.69 -23.43 10.22
N MET A 72 -4.73 -23.32 9.30
CA MET A 72 -3.31 -23.54 9.56
C MET A 72 -2.71 -22.55 10.55
N GLY A 73 -3.00 -21.26 10.40
CA GLY A 73 -2.55 -20.24 11.34
C GLY A 73 -3.06 -20.51 12.75
N ALA A 74 -4.37 -20.74 12.88
CA ALA A 74 -5.00 -21.01 14.17
C ALA A 74 -4.52 -22.32 14.83
N ALA A 75 -4.24 -23.36 14.05
CA ALA A 75 -3.72 -24.63 14.57
C ALA A 75 -2.26 -24.49 15.07
N THR A 76 -1.44 -23.75 14.32
CA THR A 76 -0.03 -23.49 14.68
C THR A 76 0.06 -22.66 15.95
N GLU A 77 -0.78 -21.63 16.08
CA GLU A 77 -0.85 -20.79 17.27
C GLU A 77 -1.32 -21.57 18.50
N ALA A 78 -2.36 -22.39 18.34
CA ALA A 78 -2.83 -23.27 19.42
C ALA A 78 -1.73 -24.24 19.88
N TYR A 79 -1.00 -24.86 18.95
CA TYR A 79 0.13 -25.74 19.25
C TYR A 79 1.27 -24.99 19.98
N ALA A 80 1.65 -23.80 19.48
CA ALA A 80 2.70 -22.98 20.10
C ALA A 80 2.35 -22.52 21.52
N SER A 81 1.05 -22.31 21.80
CA SER A 81 0.56 -21.94 23.13
C SER A 81 0.55 -23.10 24.15
N GLY A 82 0.84 -24.33 23.71
CA GLY A 82 0.81 -25.52 24.56
C GLY A 82 -0.59 -25.93 25.01
N ALA A 83 -1.64 -25.33 24.45
CA ALA A 83 -3.02 -25.63 24.78
C ALA A 83 -3.49 -26.86 23.97
N LEU A 84 -3.70 -27.99 24.65
CA LEU A 84 -4.44 -29.14 24.13
C LEU A 84 -5.91 -28.76 23.96
N GLN A 85 -6.23 -28.05 22.87
CA GLN A 85 -7.59 -27.67 22.53
C GLN A 85 -8.21 -28.76 21.65
N LEU A 86 -9.43 -29.20 22.01
CA LEU A 86 -10.21 -30.17 21.23
C LEU A 86 -10.95 -29.50 20.05
N SER A 87 -10.98 -28.18 20.01
CA SER A 87 -11.71 -27.36 19.03
C SER A 87 -11.05 -26.00 18.90
N PRO A 88 -11.10 -25.37 17.72
CA PRO A 88 -10.61 -24.01 17.57
C PRO A 88 -11.42 -23.03 18.44
N GLY A 89 -10.73 -22.02 18.98
CA GLY A 89 -11.31 -21.04 19.90
C GLY A 89 -12.35 -20.09 19.27
N LYS A 90 -13.00 -19.28 20.13
CA LYS A 90 -14.03 -18.31 19.69
C LYS A 90 -13.51 -17.28 18.68
N GLU A 91 -12.24 -16.91 18.78
CA GLU A 91 -11.60 -15.97 17.87
C GLU A 91 -11.50 -16.52 16.44
N PHE A 92 -11.14 -17.80 16.30
CA PHE A 92 -11.13 -18.48 15.00
C PHE A 92 -12.51 -18.48 14.36
N ALA A 93 -13.56 -18.80 15.12
CA ALA A 93 -14.93 -18.79 14.61
C ALA A 93 -15.35 -17.40 14.10
N GLN A 94 -14.98 -16.33 14.82
CA GLN A 94 -15.26 -14.94 14.41
C GLN A 94 -14.47 -14.54 13.16
N GLN A 95 -13.19 -14.91 13.06
CA GLN A 95 -12.37 -14.64 11.88
C GLN A 95 -12.89 -15.41 10.66
N LEU A 96 -13.29 -16.66 10.85
CA LEU A 96 -13.90 -17.49 9.81
C LEU A 96 -15.21 -16.87 9.33
N ASP A 97 -16.07 -16.40 10.24
CA ASP A 97 -17.34 -15.77 9.86
C ASP A 97 -17.15 -14.49 9.03
N ARG A 98 -16.17 -13.65 9.36
CA ARG A 98 -15.83 -12.46 8.54
C ARG A 98 -15.33 -12.85 7.14
N VAL A 99 -14.51 -13.90 7.05
CA VAL A 99 -14.04 -14.44 5.77
C VAL A 99 -15.22 -14.95 4.94
N LEU A 100 -16.16 -15.66 5.58
CA LEU A 100 -17.37 -16.17 4.92
C LEU A 100 -18.32 -15.04 4.51
N GLU A 101 -18.46 -13.97 5.29
CA GLU A 101 -19.24 -12.79 4.89
C GLU A 101 -18.70 -12.16 3.60
N GLY A 102 -17.38 -12.15 3.42
CA GLY A 102 -16.74 -11.64 2.20
C GLY A 102 -17.10 -12.39 0.91
N PHE A 103 -17.58 -13.64 1.01
CA PHE A 103 -18.01 -14.43 -0.15
C PHE A 103 -19.50 -14.30 -0.46
N ALA A 104 -20.29 -13.67 0.42
CA ALA A 104 -21.73 -13.53 0.23
C ALA A 104 -22.07 -12.28 -0.58
N GLU A 105 -22.86 -12.44 -1.65
CA GLU A 105 -23.48 -11.29 -2.31
C GLU A 105 -24.58 -10.68 -1.42
N PRO A 106 -24.71 -9.35 -1.36
CA PRO A 106 -25.69 -8.70 -0.49
C PRO A 106 -27.12 -9.02 -0.96
N PRO A 107 -28.01 -9.49 -0.05
CA PRO A 107 -29.39 -9.77 -0.39
C PRO A 107 -30.17 -8.47 -0.58
N GLY A 108 -30.36 -8.04 -1.84
CA GLY A 108 -31.15 -6.83 -2.12
C GLY A 108 -31.09 -6.21 -3.52
N SER A 109 -30.32 -6.72 -4.48
CA SER A 109 -30.20 -6.10 -5.82
C SER A 109 -31.36 -6.45 -6.77
N LYS A 110 -32.61 -6.14 -6.37
CA LYS A 110 -33.75 -6.06 -7.30
C LYS A 110 -34.33 -4.65 -7.32
N SER A 111 -33.75 -3.77 -8.14
CA SER A 111 -34.40 -2.55 -8.63
C SER A 111 -33.80 -2.07 -9.96
N PRO A 112 -34.57 -1.29 -10.74
CA PRO A 112 -34.75 -1.54 -12.18
C PRO A 112 -33.69 -0.90 -13.08
N ARG A 113 -33.19 -1.72 -14.01
CA ARG A 113 -32.60 -1.42 -15.33
C ARG A 113 -32.27 0.06 -15.60
N GLN A 114 -31.06 0.47 -15.19
CA GLN A 114 -30.25 1.39 -16.01
C GLN A 114 -29.32 0.54 -16.87
N PRO A 115 -29.21 0.77 -18.19
CA PRO A 115 -28.28 0.06 -19.05
C PRO A 115 -26.88 0.64 -18.81
N LEU A 116 -26.21 0.19 -17.75
CA LEU A 116 -24.81 0.45 -17.50
C LEU A 116 -24.03 -0.80 -17.95
N ILE A 117 -23.45 -0.64 -19.14
CA ILE A 117 -22.17 -1.18 -19.63
C ILE A 117 -21.61 -2.36 -18.81
N PRO A 118 -21.29 -3.52 -19.42
CA PRO A 118 -20.81 -4.69 -18.70
C PRO A 118 -19.63 -4.33 -17.79
N ALA A 119 -19.79 -4.53 -16.48
CA ALA A 119 -18.66 -4.46 -15.55
C ALA A 119 -17.72 -5.62 -15.90
N SER A 120 -16.65 -5.29 -16.63
CA SER A 120 -15.53 -6.18 -16.89
C SER A 120 -15.05 -6.84 -15.59
N PRO A 121 -14.55 -8.09 -15.65
CA PRO A 121 -14.13 -8.87 -14.49
C PRO A 121 -13.28 -8.00 -13.55
N GLY A 122 -13.65 -8.01 -12.27
CA GLY A 122 -13.17 -7.12 -11.22
C GLY A 122 -11.68 -6.85 -11.38
N ARG A 123 -11.34 -5.63 -11.81
CA ARG A 123 -9.96 -5.16 -11.85
C ARG A 123 -9.38 -5.38 -10.45
N PRO A 124 -8.16 -5.94 -10.32
CA PRO A 124 -7.44 -5.91 -9.06
C PRO A 124 -7.53 -4.48 -8.51
N ARG A 125 -8.00 -4.29 -7.27
CA ARG A 125 -7.92 -2.98 -6.64
C ARG A 125 -6.44 -2.69 -6.47
N VAL A 126 -5.86 -1.98 -7.43
CA VAL A 126 -4.46 -1.62 -7.42
C VAL A 126 -4.31 -0.56 -6.34
N PHE A 127 -3.93 -0.97 -5.13
CA PHE A 127 -3.70 -0.05 -4.00
C PHE A 127 -2.80 1.14 -4.40
N GLN A 128 -1.88 0.93 -5.34
CA GLN A 128 -1.02 2.00 -5.89
C GLN A 128 -1.81 3.13 -6.56
N SER A 129 -2.93 2.85 -7.25
CA SER A 129 -3.74 3.89 -7.89
C SER A 129 -4.52 4.73 -6.87
N GLU A 130 -4.99 4.11 -5.79
CA GLU A 130 -5.64 4.82 -4.68
C GLU A 130 -4.62 5.68 -3.90
N LEU A 131 -3.44 5.12 -3.63
CA LEU A 131 -2.33 5.84 -3.01
C LEU A 131 -1.93 7.07 -3.83
N TRP A 132 -1.85 6.90 -5.16
CA TRP A 132 -1.52 7.99 -6.08
C TRP A 132 -2.62 9.07 -6.09
N GLN A 133 -3.90 8.67 -6.09
CA GLN A 133 -5.02 9.61 -6.01
C GLN A 133 -5.00 10.41 -4.71
N VAL A 134 -4.81 9.76 -3.56
CA VAL A 134 -4.68 10.43 -2.26
C VAL A 134 -3.52 11.41 -2.29
N LEU A 135 -2.34 10.97 -2.72
CA LEU A 135 -1.15 11.82 -2.81
C LEU A 135 -1.39 13.02 -3.74
N HIS A 136 -2.01 12.80 -4.90
CA HIS A 136 -2.32 13.84 -5.87
C HIS A 136 -3.28 14.88 -5.28
N LYS A 137 -4.39 14.44 -4.66
CA LYS A 137 -5.41 15.33 -4.09
C LYS A 137 -4.89 16.11 -2.87
N VAL A 138 -4.08 15.47 -2.04
CA VAL A 138 -3.44 16.16 -0.90
C VAL A 138 -2.44 17.21 -1.38
N ARG A 139 -1.67 16.93 -2.44
CA ARG A 139 -0.76 17.92 -3.05
C ARG A 139 -1.53 19.06 -3.71
N GLU A 140 -2.51 18.77 -4.54
CA GLU A 140 -3.34 19.77 -5.23
C GLU A 140 -3.99 20.73 -4.23
N SER A 141 -4.62 20.20 -3.17
CA SER A 141 -5.21 21.04 -2.13
C SER A 141 -4.16 21.84 -1.33
N ALA A 142 -2.93 21.32 -1.18
CA ALA A 142 -1.84 22.03 -0.50
C ALA A 142 -1.32 23.19 -1.35
N GLU A 143 -1.16 22.99 -2.65
CA GLU A 143 -0.79 24.03 -3.59
C GLU A 143 -1.78 25.19 -3.56
N LEU A 144 -3.09 24.90 -3.56
CA LEU A 144 -4.13 25.93 -3.43
C LEU A 144 -4.05 26.69 -2.10
N SER A 145 -3.70 26.02 -1.02
CA SER A 145 -3.56 26.66 0.30
C SER A 145 -2.30 27.52 0.41
N TYR A 146 -1.18 27.06 -0.14
CA TYR A 146 0.06 27.82 -0.12
C TYR A 146 0.01 29.02 -1.06
N ALA A 147 -0.58 28.88 -2.25
CA ALA A 147 -0.68 29.95 -3.23
C ALA A 147 -1.49 31.17 -2.71
N ARG A 148 -2.45 30.95 -1.81
CA ARG A 148 -3.19 32.05 -1.14
C ARG A 148 -2.31 32.88 -0.21
N GLU A 149 -1.28 32.26 0.37
CA GLU A 149 -0.44 32.86 1.40
C GLU A 149 0.85 33.42 0.80
N ILE A 150 1.48 32.65 -0.10
CA ILE A 150 2.82 32.89 -0.65
C ILE A 150 2.89 32.30 -2.07
N ASP A 151 3.17 33.14 -3.06
CA ASP A 151 3.39 32.72 -4.44
C ASP A 151 4.79 32.10 -4.63
N LEU A 152 4.89 30.81 -4.30
CA LEU A 152 6.05 29.97 -4.59
C LEU A 152 5.59 28.76 -5.39
N VAL A 153 6.51 28.18 -6.17
CA VAL A 153 6.25 26.86 -6.76
C VAL A 153 6.58 25.75 -5.76
N GLU A 154 6.01 24.56 -5.95
CA GLU A 154 6.15 23.45 -5.01
C GLU A 154 7.61 23.11 -4.71
N LEU A 155 8.45 23.06 -5.75
CA LEU A 155 9.87 22.74 -5.60
C LEU A 155 10.60 23.77 -4.73
N ASP A 156 10.25 25.05 -4.86
CA ASP A 156 10.84 26.14 -4.05
C ASP A 156 10.48 25.95 -2.57
N ARG A 157 9.22 25.64 -2.27
CA ARG A 157 8.77 25.31 -0.91
C ARG A 157 9.51 24.09 -0.33
N ARG A 158 9.67 23.03 -1.13
CA ARG A 158 10.37 21.81 -0.70
C ARG A 158 11.84 22.08 -0.36
N ILE A 159 12.52 22.93 -1.13
CA ILE A 159 13.89 23.37 -0.80
C ILE A 159 13.91 24.13 0.53
N LEU A 160 12.97 25.05 0.76
CA LEU A 160 12.91 25.81 2.02
C LEU A 160 12.67 24.89 3.23
N PHE A 161 11.76 23.93 3.13
CA PHE A 161 11.54 22.94 4.19
C PHE A 161 12.78 22.08 4.47
N LEU A 162 13.44 21.62 3.40
CA LEU A 162 14.63 20.80 3.52
C LEU A 162 15.78 21.55 4.20
N LEU A 163 16.02 22.81 3.80
CA LEU A 163 17.05 23.65 4.42
C LEU A 163 16.71 24.01 5.86
N LYS A 164 15.43 24.24 6.19
CA LYS A 164 15.00 24.49 7.57
C LYS A 164 15.22 23.27 8.47
N GLY A 165 14.95 22.07 7.95
CA GLY A 165 15.06 20.83 8.72
C GLY A 165 16.48 20.26 8.82
N ARG A 166 17.32 20.43 7.78
CA ARG A 166 18.66 19.82 7.71
C ARG A 166 19.81 20.83 7.70
N GLY A 167 19.52 22.12 7.66
CA GLY A 167 20.53 23.16 7.53
C GLY A 167 21.09 23.30 6.11
N PRO A 168 22.25 23.96 5.96
CA PRO A 168 22.83 24.26 4.66
C PRO A 168 23.19 23.01 3.85
N LEU A 169 22.83 22.98 2.57
CA LEU A 169 23.09 21.85 1.68
C LEU A 169 23.67 22.28 0.33
N ALA A 170 24.66 21.53 -0.16
CA ALA A 170 25.17 21.70 -1.52
C ALA A 170 24.09 21.37 -2.57
N PRO A 171 24.14 21.94 -3.80
CA PRO A 171 23.16 21.67 -4.84
C PRO A 171 22.97 20.18 -5.18
N ALA A 172 24.04 19.39 -5.09
CA ALA A 172 23.96 17.94 -5.24
C ALA A 172 23.13 17.30 -4.12
N GLY A 173 23.35 17.69 -2.86
CA GLY A 173 22.55 17.21 -1.72
C GLY A 173 21.09 17.66 -1.76
N LEU A 174 20.80 18.83 -2.34
CA LEU A 174 19.42 19.26 -2.60
C LEU A 174 18.75 18.40 -3.68
N SER A 175 19.47 18.17 -4.80
CA SER A 175 19.03 17.28 -5.89
C SER A 175 18.82 15.86 -5.41
N ALA A 176 19.62 15.42 -4.44
CA ALA A 176 19.48 14.14 -3.79
C ALA A 176 18.20 13.98 -2.97
N ALA A 177 18.05 14.88 -1.99
CA ALA A 177 17.04 14.74 -0.97
C ALA A 177 15.62 14.99 -1.48
N ILE A 178 15.47 15.79 -2.55
CA ILE A 178 14.15 16.20 -3.05
C ILE A 178 13.48 15.13 -3.94
N GLY A 179 14.17 14.16 -4.49
CA GLY A 179 15.14 14.51 -5.49
C GLY A 179 14.45 14.87 -6.79
N VAL A 180 15.15 15.66 -7.56
CA VAL A 180 14.80 16.14 -8.89
C VAL A 180 16.15 16.38 -9.56
N ASP A 181 16.19 16.45 -10.88
CA ASP A 181 17.45 16.67 -11.57
C ASP A 181 18.13 17.99 -11.16
N LYS A 182 19.44 18.05 -11.37
CA LYS A 182 20.28 19.19 -10.99
C LYS A 182 19.85 20.50 -11.68
N ALA A 183 19.26 20.44 -12.87
CA ALA A 183 18.81 21.62 -13.58
C ALA A 183 17.53 22.20 -12.95
N GLN A 184 16.58 21.35 -12.54
CA GLN A 184 15.39 21.77 -11.78
C GLN A 184 15.76 22.41 -10.44
N VAL A 185 16.69 21.80 -9.69
CA VAL A 185 17.21 22.40 -8.45
C VAL A 185 17.90 23.73 -8.72
N SER A 186 18.77 23.80 -9.73
CA SER A 186 19.50 25.03 -10.07
C SER A 186 18.56 26.17 -10.41
N ARG A 187 17.51 25.93 -11.22
CA ARG A 187 16.47 26.91 -11.55
C ARG A 187 15.74 27.41 -10.30
N SER A 188 15.39 26.50 -9.40
CA SER A 188 14.68 26.82 -8.16
C SER A 188 15.55 27.59 -7.18
N VAL A 189 16.80 27.17 -6.97
CA VAL A 189 17.79 27.91 -6.18
C VAL A 189 18.02 29.31 -6.76
N LYS A 190 18.09 29.46 -8.08
CA LYS A 190 18.23 30.78 -8.73
C LYS A 190 17.05 31.70 -8.38
N ARG A 191 15.81 31.25 -8.53
CA ARG A 191 14.62 32.03 -8.13
C ARG A 191 14.64 32.39 -6.64
N LEU A 192 14.97 31.43 -5.78
CA LEU A 192 15.04 31.65 -4.33
C LEU A 192 16.13 32.66 -3.94
N LEU A 193 17.25 32.70 -4.67
CA LEU A 193 18.30 33.71 -4.50
C LEU A 193 17.80 35.10 -4.92
N GLU A 194 17.10 35.19 -6.06
CA GLU A 194 16.48 36.44 -6.55
C GLU A 194 15.44 36.98 -5.54
N LEU A 195 14.66 36.09 -4.93
CA LEU A 195 13.72 36.41 -3.85
C LEU A 195 14.39 36.75 -2.51
N LYS A 196 15.71 36.59 -2.41
CA LYS A 196 16.54 36.81 -1.21
C LYS A 196 16.07 35.99 0.00
N VAL A 197 15.57 34.78 -0.25
CA VAL A 197 15.16 33.85 0.82
C VAL A 197 16.24 32.81 1.11
N VAL A 198 17.08 32.49 0.13
CA VAL A 198 18.29 31.69 0.33
C VAL A 198 19.54 32.50 -0.01
N GLN A 199 20.70 32.02 0.42
CA GLN A 199 22.00 32.58 0.11
C GLN A 199 23.02 31.48 -0.14
N ARG A 200 24.05 31.81 -0.93
CA ARG A 200 25.23 30.97 -1.17
C ARG A 200 26.41 31.88 -1.55
N GLU A 201 27.63 31.47 -1.23
CA GLU A 201 28.83 32.23 -1.57
C GLU A 201 29.26 32.00 -3.02
N GLN A 202 29.20 30.76 -3.47
CA GLN A 202 29.58 30.31 -4.81
C GLN A 202 28.57 29.32 -5.38
N ILE A 203 28.60 29.08 -6.69
CA ILE A 203 27.65 28.20 -7.39
C ILE A 203 27.60 26.79 -6.79
N ARG A 204 28.76 26.25 -6.36
CA ARG A 204 28.88 24.91 -5.76
C ARG A 204 28.83 24.90 -4.22
N SER A 205 28.81 26.07 -3.59
CA SER A 205 28.77 26.17 -2.13
C SER A 205 27.42 25.74 -1.56
N PRO A 206 27.37 25.33 -0.28
CA PRO A 206 26.12 25.04 0.40
C PRO A 206 25.17 26.24 0.34
N VAL A 207 23.92 25.95 -0.03
CA VAL A 207 22.82 26.91 0.00
C VAL A 207 22.28 26.92 1.43
N SER A 208 22.13 28.10 2.02
CA SER A 208 21.56 28.30 3.36
C SER A 208 20.36 29.25 3.31
N LEU A 209 19.50 29.17 4.33
CA LEU A 209 18.42 30.14 4.48
C LEU A 209 18.98 31.48 4.93
N THR A 210 18.44 32.57 4.39
CA THR A 210 18.61 33.91 4.97
C THR A 210 17.66 34.07 6.16
N ARG A 211 17.80 35.14 6.94
CA ARG A 211 16.80 35.50 7.97
C ARG A 211 15.37 35.62 7.39
N LYS A 212 15.22 36.15 6.18
CA LYS A 212 13.93 36.21 5.47
C LYS A 212 13.41 34.81 5.12
N GLY A 213 14.30 33.94 4.64
CA GLY A 213 13.99 32.55 4.34
C GLY A 213 13.58 31.75 5.57
N GLU A 214 14.22 31.98 6.71
CA GLU A 214 13.87 31.33 7.99
C GLU A 214 12.44 31.66 8.42
N VAL A 215 12.09 32.95 8.44
CA VAL A 215 10.73 33.40 8.78
C VAL A 215 9.70 32.82 7.80
N LEU A 216 10.04 32.78 6.51
CA LEU A 216 9.16 32.22 5.49
C LEU A 216 8.97 30.71 5.66
N ALA A 217 10.04 29.97 5.88
CA ALA A 217 10.01 28.53 6.10
C ALA A 217 9.20 28.18 7.35
N GLU A 218 9.33 28.95 8.44
CA GLU A 218 8.52 28.78 9.64
C GLU A 218 7.03 29.02 9.39
N ARG A 219 6.67 30.05 8.62
CA ARG A 219 5.27 30.30 8.25
C ARG A 219 4.72 29.14 7.41
N LEU A 220 5.48 28.66 6.44
CA LEU A 220 5.11 27.50 5.63
C LEU A 220 4.96 26.23 6.49
N LEU A 221 5.81 26.04 7.50
CA LEU A 221 5.74 24.89 8.40
C LEU A 221 4.48 24.93 9.27
N ARG A 222 4.11 26.10 9.78
CA ARG A 222 2.85 26.27 10.52
C ARG A 222 1.63 25.97 9.65
N LEU A 223 1.63 26.44 8.40
CA LEU A 223 0.58 26.11 7.43
C LEU A 223 0.53 24.61 7.13
N ALA A 224 1.69 23.97 6.97
CA ALA A 224 1.78 22.53 6.78
C ALA A 224 1.21 21.75 7.97
N GLU A 225 1.48 22.21 9.19
CA GLU A 225 0.99 21.60 10.42
C GLU A 225 -0.53 21.74 10.57
N LEU A 226 -1.07 22.95 10.36
CA LEU A 226 -2.52 23.18 10.35
C LEU A 226 -3.22 22.26 9.35
N ARG A 227 -2.70 22.20 8.12
CA ARG A 227 -3.23 21.31 7.09
C ARG A 227 -3.14 19.84 7.46
N ASN A 228 -2.04 19.42 8.11
CA ASN A 228 -1.91 18.03 8.55
C ASN A 228 -2.97 17.69 9.60
N ARG A 229 -3.26 18.62 10.52
CA ARG A 229 -4.34 18.46 11.51
C ARG A 229 -5.72 18.39 10.86
N GLU A 230 -6.00 19.25 9.87
CA GLU A 230 -7.25 19.20 9.10
C GLU A 230 -7.38 17.90 8.31
N LEU A 231 -6.29 17.41 7.71
CA LEU A 231 -6.28 16.16 6.96
C LEU A 231 -6.50 14.94 7.87
N SER A 232 -6.09 15.02 9.12
CA SER A 232 -6.27 13.97 10.13
C SER A 232 -7.47 14.22 11.05
N PHE A 233 -8.34 15.19 10.72
CA PHE A 233 -9.53 15.45 11.51
C PHE A 233 -10.42 14.21 11.52
N ASP A 234 -10.99 13.88 12.69
CA ASP A 234 -11.73 12.63 12.98
C ASP A 234 -10.94 11.31 12.86
N VAL A 235 -9.61 11.35 12.70
CA VAL A 235 -8.76 10.16 12.77
C VAL A 235 -8.12 10.06 14.15
N SER A 236 -8.32 8.94 14.84
CA SER A 236 -7.72 8.73 16.15
C SER A 236 -6.20 8.51 16.09
N ASP A 237 -5.49 8.78 17.18
CA ASP A 237 -4.05 8.52 17.29
C ASP A 237 -3.70 7.05 17.04
N LYS A 238 -4.60 6.14 17.44
CA LYS A 238 -4.44 4.70 17.18
C LYS A 238 -4.52 4.40 15.68
N GLU A 239 -5.52 4.93 14.98
CA GLU A 239 -5.67 4.74 13.53
C GLU A 239 -4.51 5.36 12.74
N LEU A 240 -4.02 6.54 13.17
CA LEU A 240 -2.82 7.14 12.61
C LEU A 240 -1.59 6.26 12.84
N SER A 241 -1.42 5.72 14.05
CA SER A 241 -0.32 4.81 14.38
C SER A 241 -0.37 3.53 13.54
N ASP A 242 -1.55 2.91 13.41
CA ASP A 242 -1.75 1.72 12.59
C ASP A 242 -1.46 2.03 11.12
N PHE A 243 -1.93 3.17 10.60
CA PHE A 243 -1.63 3.63 9.25
C PHE A 243 -0.13 3.81 9.01
N PHE A 244 0.59 4.45 9.94
CA PHE A 244 2.04 4.60 9.82
C PHE A 244 2.77 3.25 9.86
N GLY A 245 2.32 2.30 10.69
CA GLY A 245 2.88 0.94 10.72
C GLY A 245 2.69 0.18 9.40
N VAL A 246 1.51 0.32 8.78
CA VAL A 246 1.25 -0.24 7.43
C VAL A 246 2.13 0.44 6.38
N MET A 247 2.26 1.76 6.43
CA MET A 247 3.11 2.52 5.51
C MET A 247 4.59 2.14 5.63
N GLU A 248 5.10 1.95 6.83
CA GLU A 248 6.47 1.46 7.09
C GLU A 248 6.68 0.08 6.45
N THR A 249 5.75 -0.85 6.70
CA THR A 249 5.80 -2.20 6.12
C THR A 249 5.81 -2.15 4.58
N LEU A 250 4.92 -1.36 3.98
CA LEU A 250 4.83 -1.21 2.54
C LEU A 250 6.10 -0.58 1.95
N LEU A 251 6.70 0.37 2.66
CA LEU A 251 7.91 1.04 2.22
C LEU A 251 9.10 0.09 2.24
N ASP A 252 9.28 -0.70 3.30
CA ASP A 252 10.34 -1.72 3.38
C ASP A 252 10.21 -2.75 2.25
N ARG A 253 8.96 -3.18 1.96
CA ARG A 253 8.69 -4.07 0.82
C ARG A 253 9.00 -3.40 -0.51
N ALA A 254 8.63 -2.14 -0.70
CA ALA A 254 8.89 -1.40 -1.93
C ALA A 254 10.39 -1.19 -2.17
N VAL A 255 11.17 -0.91 -1.12
CA VAL A 255 12.63 -0.83 -1.18
C VAL A 255 13.23 -2.18 -1.56
N THR A 256 12.78 -3.26 -0.91
CA THR A 256 13.26 -4.61 -1.21
C THR A 256 13.02 -4.99 -2.67
N LEU A 257 11.80 -4.75 -3.18
CA LEU A 257 11.44 -5.01 -4.58
C LEU A 257 12.24 -4.15 -5.57
N TYR A 258 12.52 -2.89 -5.21
CA TYR A 258 13.36 -2.03 -6.03
C TYR A 258 14.80 -2.52 -6.12
N GLU A 259 15.41 -2.89 -4.99
CA GLU A 259 16.78 -3.41 -4.97
C GLU A 259 16.90 -4.73 -5.75
N GLN A 260 15.92 -5.64 -5.60
CA GLN A 260 15.85 -6.87 -6.40
C GLN A 260 15.84 -6.57 -7.91
N GLU A 261 14.96 -5.66 -8.36
CA GLU A 261 14.90 -5.30 -9.78
C GLU A 261 16.17 -4.55 -10.25
N ARG A 262 16.82 -3.78 -9.37
CA ARG A 262 18.12 -3.14 -9.67
C ARG A 262 19.22 -4.18 -9.87
N GLU A 263 19.30 -5.18 -8.99
CA GLU A 263 20.25 -6.29 -9.13
C GLU A 263 20.00 -7.11 -10.40
N HIS A 264 18.73 -7.37 -10.74
CA HIS A 264 18.37 -8.03 -11.98
C HIS A 264 18.78 -7.21 -13.22
N ALA A 265 18.54 -5.89 -13.20
CA ALA A 265 18.96 -5.00 -14.29
C ALA A 265 20.49 -4.90 -14.42
N ALA A 266 21.22 -4.89 -13.30
CA ALA A 266 22.69 -4.86 -13.29
C ALA A 266 23.30 -6.15 -13.89
N LYS A 267 22.70 -7.32 -13.60
CA LYS A 267 23.11 -8.61 -14.18
C LYS A 267 22.87 -8.70 -15.70
N ILE A 268 21.92 -7.92 -16.23
CA ILE A 268 21.57 -7.88 -17.67
C ILE A 268 22.43 -6.86 -18.45
N GLY A 269 23.32 -6.10 -17.79
CA GLY A 269 24.35 -5.30 -18.45
C GLY A 269 23.88 -4.02 -19.16
N ARG A 270 22.72 -3.47 -18.81
CA ARG A 270 22.24 -2.17 -19.35
C ARG A 270 22.03 -1.16 -18.23
N ILE A 271 23.13 -0.51 -17.82
CA ILE A 271 23.05 0.70 -17.01
C ILE A 271 22.90 1.86 -17.99
N ASP A 272 21.67 2.33 -18.20
CA ASP A 272 21.42 3.66 -18.76
C ASP A 272 20.55 4.45 -17.80
N ASN A 273 20.98 5.69 -17.56
CA ASN A 273 20.59 6.61 -16.50
C ASN A 273 19.22 7.30 -16.77
N ASP A 274 18.44 6.79 -17.73
CA ASP A 274 17.27 7.46 -18.31
C ASP A 274 15.94 6.87 -17.82
N LEU A 275 15.71 6.82 -16.51
CA LEU A 275 14.35 6.57 -15.99
C LEU A 275 13.57 7.88 -15.94
N ILE A 276 12.79 8.11 -16.99
CA ILE A 276 11.87 9.22 -17.19
C ILE A 276 10.82 9.27 -16.08
N ALA A 277 10.53 10.51 -15.68
CA ALA A 277 9.85 10.95 -14.48
C ALA A 277 8.32 10.74 -14.49
N PHE A 278 7.83 9.91 -13.57
CA PHE A 278 6.51 10.08 -12.96
C PHE A 278 6.66 10.07 -11.42
N GLY A 279 6.86 11.27 -10.87
CA GLY A 279 7.05 11.53 -9.44
C GLY A 279 8.36 12.25 -9.11
N PRO A 280 8.48 12.89 -7.93
CA PRO A 280 9.75 13.49 -7.52
C PRO A 280 10.84 12.42 -7.43
N GLN A 281 11.89 12.60 -8.23
CA GLN A 281 13.07 11.75 -8.35
C GLN A 281 13.98 11.70 -7.10
N VAL A 282 13.53 11.13 -5.98
CA VAL A 282 14.37 10.90 -4.78
C VAL A 282 15.68 10.18 -5.16
N GLU A 283 16.87 10.71 -4.80
CA GLU A 283 18.15 10.02 -5.10
C GLU A 283 18.15 8.59 -4.57
N VAL A 284 18.79 7.71 -5.33
CA VAL A 284 19.00 6.31 -4.96
C VAL A 284 19.90 6.28 -3.72
N ARG A 285 19.31 5.84 -2.61
CA ARG A 285 20.01 5.61 -1.34
C ARG A 285 21.15 4.62 -1.50
N ARG A 286 22.18 4.76 -0.68
CA ARG A 286 23.18 3.70 -0.49
C ARG A 286 22.55 2.61 0.36
N THR A 287 22.85 1.35 0.03
CA THR A 287 22.40 0.17 0.77
C THR A 287 22.72 0.36 2.25
N ASN A 288 21.71 0.22 3.14
CA ASN A 288 21.76 0.33 4.62
C ASN A 288 21.55 1.71 5.29
N GLU A 289 21.06 2.75 4.61
CA GLU A 289 20.63 3.97 5.32
C GLU A 289 19.20 3.88 5.89
N PRO A 290 18.97 4.15 7.20
CA PRO A 290 17.65 4.08 7.81
C PRO A 290 16.68 5.06 7.16
N ILE A 291 15.42 4.63 6.99
CA ILE A 291 14.37 5.50 6.46
C ILE A 291 13.94 6.47 7.55
N VAL A 292 14.48 7.69 7.48
CA VAL A 292 13.97 8.81 8.28
C VAL A 292 12.60 9.21 7.71
N ILE A 293 11.55 8.58 8.23
CA ILE A 293 10.17 8.99 7.99
C ILE A 293 9.86 10.12 8.97
N ASP A 294 9.51 11.28 8.44
CA ASP A 294 8.91 12.34 9.26
C ASP A 294 7.49 11.90 9.65
N ARG A 295 7.36 11.22 10.79
CA ARG A 295 6.08 10.74 11.35
C ARG A 295 5.13 11.88 11.73
N SER A 296 5.60 13.13 11.71
CA SER A 296 4.74 14.29 11.97
C SER A 296 3.83 14.61 10.79
N ARG A 297 4.03 14.00 9.60
CA ARG A 297 3.30 14.35 8.37
C ARG A 297 2.97 13.15 7.50
N ILE A 298 1.71 13.03 7.10
CA ILE A 298 1.20 11.94 6.24
C ILE A 298 1.81 11.99 4.81
N VAL A 299 2.07 13.19 4.28
CA VAL A 299 2.47 13.39 2.87
C VAL A 299 3.88 12.84 2.57
N SER A 300 4.81 12.91 3.53
CA SER A 300 6.20 12.50 3.32
C SER A 300 6.36 10.97 3.08
N PRO A 301 5.77 10.09 3.91
CA PRO A 301 5.79 8.65 3.65
C PRO A 301 5.05 8.27 2.36
N LEU A 302 3.92 8.92 2.03
CA LEU A 302 3.17 8.68 0.79
C LEU A 302 4.00 8.98 -0.47
N LEU A 303 4.70 10.12 -0.48
CA LEU A 303 5.61 10.51 -1.56
C LEU A 303 6.73 9.48 -1.76
N THR A 304 7.33 9.05 -0.65
CA THR A 304 8.44 8.11 -0.67
C THR A 304 7.99 6.76 -1.21
N LEU A 305 6.84 6.25 -0.74
CA LEU A 305 6.27 4.99 -1.19
C LEU A 305 5.90 5.03 -2.68
N SER A 306 5.24 6.09 -3.13
CA SER A 306 4.88 6.27 -4.54
C SER A 306 6.12 6.30 -5.45
N ALA A 307 7.21 6.94 -5.03
CA ALA A 307 8.44 6.98 -5.81
C ALA A 307 9.10 5.60 -5.96
N TYR A 308 9.08 4.77 -4.91
CA TYR A 308 9.61 3.40 -4.98
C TYR A 308 8.73 2.50 -5.87
N PHE A 309 7.40 2.61 -5.79
CA PHE A 309 6.50 1.85 -6.67
C PHE A 309 6.70 2.19 -8.14
N SER A 310 6.74 3.48 -8.50
CA SER A 310 6.94 3.89 -9.90
C SER A 310 8.26 3.35 -10.47
N ARG A 311 9.34 3.37 -9.68
CA ARG A 311 10.67 2.90 -10.13
C ARG A 311 10.77 1.39 -10.23
N SER A 312 10.29 0.66 -9.23
CA SER A 312 10.25 -0.81 -9.29
C SER A 312 9.40 -1.28 -10.47
N GLY A 313 8.25 -0.66 -10.69
CA GLY A 313 7.39 -0.94 -11.85
C GLY A 313 8.09 -0.66 -13.20
N ALA A 314 8.82 0.45 -13.32
CA ALA A 314 9.55 0.78 -14.54
C ALA A 314 10.69 -0.21 -14.84
N LEU A 315 11.45 -0.62 -13.82
CA LEU A 315 12.51 -1.62 -13.98
C LEU A 315 11.95 -3.00 -14.37
N ALA A 316 10.87 -3.43 -13.70
CA ALA A 316 10.19 -4.67 -14.02
C ALA A 316 9.63 -4.66 -15.45
N PHE A 317 9.02 -3.54 -15.87
CA PHE A 317 8.51 -3.37 -17.23
C PHE A 317 9.64 -3.44 -18.28
N LYS A 318 10.77 -2.76 -18.05
CA LYS A 318 11.95 -2.80 -18.92
C LYS A 318 12.52 -4.22 -19.03
N ARG A 319 12.58 -4.97 -17.93
CA ARG A 319 13.03 -6.37 -17.91
C ARG A 319 12.10 -7.28 -18.73
N LEU A 320 10.79 -7.09 -18.60
CA LEU A 320 9.79 -7.93 -19.27
C LEU A 320 9.62 -7.61 -20.76
N THR A 321 9.78 -6.34 -21.15
CA THR A 321 9.48 -5.87 -22.52
C THR A 321 10.72 -5.54 -23.34
N GLY A 322 11.86 -5.29 -22.70
CA GLY A 322 13.09 -4.84 -23.36
C GLY A 322 13.02 -3.40 -23.92
N LEU A 323 11.87 -2.72 -23.77
CA LEU A 323 11.62 -1.37 -24.25
C LEU A 323 11.96 -0.34 -23.16
N SER A 324 12.57 0.77 -23.56
CA SER A 324 12.60 1.98 -22.74
C SER A 324 11.31 2.76 -23.02
N ASN A 325 10.65 3.24 -21.97
CA ASN A 325 9.73 4.37 -22.11
C ASN A 325 10.53 5.66 -22.30
#